data_AF-A0A962X079-F1
#
_entry.id   AF-A0A962X079-F1
#
_cell.length_a   1.000
_cell.length_b   1.000
_cell.length_c   1.000
_cell.angle_alpha   90.00
_cell.angle_beta   90.00
_cell.angle_gamma   90.00
#
_symmetry.space_group_name_H-M   'P 1'
#
loop_
_entity.id
_entity.type
_entity.pdbx_description
1 polymer ?
#
loop_
_entity_poly.entity_id
_entity_poly.type
_entity_poly.pdbx_seq_one_letter_code
_entity_poly.pdbx_strand_id
1 'polypeptide(L)' 'HGVTKPVTIDVVQVGAGKDPWGGFRRGFSGTTMLTLKDFGITKNLGPASASLEMILDVEGVRK' A
#
# COMPACT_ATOMS: atom_id res chain seq x y z
N HIS A 1 -14.60 10.83 -4.43
CA HIS A 1 -14.80 9.54 -5.13
C HIS A 1 -15.31 8.53 -4.09
N GLY A 2 -16.44 7.85 -4.34
CA GLY A 2 -17.19 7.06 -3.36
C GLY A 2 -17.39 5.60 -3.74
N VAL A 3 -16.41 5.01 -4.43
CA VAL A 3 -16.42 3.60 -4.83
C VAL A 3 -15.49 2.83 -3.89
N THR A 4 -16.01 1.78 -3.27
CA THR A 4 -15.22 0.86 -2.43
C THR A 4 -15.02 -0.45 -3.18
N LYS A 5 -13.76 -0.86 -3.34
CA LYS A 5 -13.39 -2.15 -3.93
C LYS A 5 -12.30 -2.82 -3.10
N PRO A 6 -12.28 -4.16 -3.03
CA PRO A 6 -11.17 -4.88 -2.45
C PRO A 6 -9.93 -4.70 -3.34
N VAL A 7 -8.75 -4.64 -2.70
CA VAL A 7 -7.45 -4.63 -3.36
C VAL A 7 -6.54 -5.62 -2.66
N THR A 8 -5.70 -6.30 -3.43
CA THR A 8 -4.62 -7.14 -2.90
C THR A 8 -3.32 -6.35 -2.97
N ILE A 9 -2.53 -6.40 -1.90
CA ILE A 9 -1.21 -5.80 -1.83
C ILE A 9 -0.22 -6.94 -1.67
N ASP A 10 0.77 -7.00 -2.54
CA ASP A 10 1.87 -7.94 -2.44
C ASP A 10 2.88 -7.39 -1.43
N VAL A 11 3.01 -8.08 -0.29
CA VAL A 11 3.76 -7.58 0.86
C VAL A 11 4.98 -8.46 1.15
N VAL A 12 6.10 -7.81 1.42
CA VAL A 12 7.32 -8.42 1.95
C VAL A 12 7.60 -7.93 3.37
N GLN A 13 8.05 -8.85 4.23
CA GLN A 13 8.56 -8.46 5.54
C GLN A 13 9.95 -7.87 5.38
N VAL A 14 10.14 -6.64 5.89
CA VAL A 14 11.44 -5.95 5.87
C VAL A 14 12.31 -6.39 7.04
N GLY A 15 11.72 -6.50 8.24
CA GLY A 15 12.44 -6.85 9.44
C GLY A 15 11.56 -6.91 10.68
N ALA A 16 12.09 -7.50 11.75
CA ALA A 16 11.44 -7.51 13.06
C ALA A 16 12.47 -7.58 14.19
N GLY A 17 12.25 -6.87 15.29
CA GLY A 17 13.22 -6.83 16.38
C GLY A 17 12.79 -5.99 17.58
N LYS A 18 13.62 -6.04 18.63
CA LYS A 18 13.51 -5.13 19.77
C LYS A 18 13.83 -3.71 19.31
N ASP A 19 13.09 -2.74 19.82
CA ASP A 19 13.37 -1.33 19.54
C ASP A 19 14.15 -0.65 20.68
N PRO A 20 14.75 0.54 20.45
CA PRO A 20 15.52 1.26 21.47
C PRO A 20 14.72 1.73 22.70
N TRP A 21 13.39 1.58 22.69
CA TRP A 21 12.49 2.05 23.74
C TRP A 21 11.92 0.90 24.59
N GLY A 22 12.49 -0.30 24.45
CA GLY A 22 12.08 -1.50 25.19
C GLY A 22 10.90 -2.25 24.57
N GLY A 23 10.42 -1.82 23.40
CA GLY A 23 9.35 -2.46 22.65
C GLY A 23 9.85 -3.50 21.65
N PHE A 24 8.93 -3.96 20.80
CA PHE A 24 9.24 -4.81 19.65
C PHE A 24 8.48 -4.30 18.43
N ARG A 25 9.17 -4.23 17.29
CA ARG A 25 8.63 -3.71 16.03
C ARG A 25 8.73 -4.74 14.92
N ARG A 26 7.85 -4.63 13.93
CA ARG A 26 7.92 -5.39 12.68
C ARG A 26 7.52 -4.49 11.51
N GLY A 27 8.38 -4.45 10.50
CA GLY A 27 8.20 -3.66 9.28
C GLY A 27 7.77 -4.52 8.09
N PHE A 28 6.91 -3.95 7.27
CA PHE A 28 6.47 -4.52 6.00
C PHE A 28 6.48 -3.43 4.92
N SER A 29 6.82 -3.84 3.70
CA SER A 29 6.69 -3.01 2.51
C SER A 29 5.89 -3.77 1.47
N GLY A 30 5.07 -3.10 0.68
CA GLY A 30 4.28 -3.76 -0.35
C GLY A 30 3.84 -2.83 -1.46
N THR A 31 3.51 -3.43 -2.59
CA THR A 31 3.05 -2.69 -3.77
C THR A 31 1.77 -3.29 -4.34
N THR A 32 1.04 -2.46 -5.09
CA THR A 32 -0.09 -2.91 -5.91
C THR A 32 -0.33 -1.93 -7.06
N MET A 33 -0.92 -2.42 -8.14
CA MET A 33 -1.33 -1.60 -9.29
C MET A 33 -2.84 -1.37 -9.25
N LEU A 34 -3.27 -0.10 -9.33
CA LEU A 34 -4.69 0.26 -9.33
C LEU A 34 -5.05 0.96 -10.64
N THR A 35 -6.17 0.54 -11.27
CA THR A 35 -6.74 1.23 -12.43
C THR A 35 -7.63 2.37 -11.97
N LEU A 36 -7.39 3.60 -12.46
CA LEU A 36 -8.13 4.80 -12.03
C LEU A 36 -9.65 4.69 -12.25
N LYS A 37 -10.03 4.12 -13.40
CA LYS A 37 -11.45 3.96 -13.77
C LYS A 37 -12.21 3.04 -12.82
N ASP A 38 -11.55 2.07 -12.19
CA ASP A 38 -12.19 1.16 -11.22
C ASP A 38 -12.70 1.88 -9.99
N PHE A 39 -12.13 3.05 -9.67
CA PHE A 39 -12.48 3.87 -8.52
C PHE A 39 -13.26 5.14 -8.92
N GLY A 40 -13.81 5.18 -10.14
CA GLY A 40 -14.61 6.29 -10.63
C GLY A 40 -13.80 7.55 -10.96
N ILE A 41 -12.49 7.41 -11.21
CA ILE A 41 -11.64 8.49 -11.70
C ILE A 41 -11.61 8.36 -13.23
N THR A 42 -12.46 9.14 -13.91
CA THR A 42 -12.70 9.01 -15.35
C THR A 42 -11.95 10.01 -16.21
N LYS A 43 -11.24 10.97 -15.60
CA LYS A 43 -10.40 11.94 -16.33
C LYS A 43 -9.35 11.19 -17.14
N ASN A 44 -9.38 11.36 -18.46
CA ASN A 44 -8.40 10.75 -19.36
C ASN A 44 -7.10 11.57 -19.34
N LEU A 45 -6.02 10.94 -18.89
CA LEU A 45 -4.66 11.50 -18.86
C LEU A 45 -3.75 10.86 -19.93
N GLY A 46 -4.32 10.02 -20.81
CA GLY A 46 -3.58 9.19 -21.76
C GLY A 46 -3.46 7.73 -21.31
N PRO A 47 -3.18 6.80 -22.23
CA PRO A 47 -3.12 5.36 -21.93
C PRO A 47 -2.03 4.99 -20.93
N ALA A 48 -0.90 5.71 -20.92
CA ALA A 48 0.20 5.51 -19.99
C ALA A 48 -0.13 5.94 -18.54
N SER A 49 -1.27 6.59 -18.32
CA SER A 49 -1.68 7.12 -17.01
C SER A 49 -3.06 6.59 -16.59
N ALA A 50 -3.45 5.43 -17.13
CA ALA A 50 -4.70 4.75 -16.78
C ALA A 50 -4.64 4.04 -15.43
N SER A 51 -3.43 3.74 -14.95
CA SER A 51 -3.16 3.07 -13.68
C SER A 51 -2.11 3.83 -12.87
N LEU A 52 -2.09 3.55 -11.55
CA LEU A 52 -1.06 3.99 -10.63
C LEU A 52 -0.45 2.80 -9.91
N GLU A 53 0.81 2.95 -9.51
CA GLU A 53 1.46 2.08 -8.52
C GLU A 53 1.25 2.68 -7.13
N MET A 54 0.76 1.87 -6.20
CA MET A 54 0.67 2.21 -4.79
C MET A 54 1.80 1.52 -4.05
N ILE A 55 2.53 2.28 -3.24
CA ILE A 55 3.57 1.80 -2.34
C ILE A 55 3.06 1.97 -0.91
N LEU A 56 3.14 0.91 -0.11
CA LEU A 56 2.74 0.89 1.28
C LEU A 56 3.92 0.45 2.16
N ASP A 57 4.33 1.33 3.07
CA ASP A 57 5.31 1.02 4.11
C ASP A 57 4.66 1.15 5.48
N VAL A 58 4.73 0.08 6.29
CA VAL A 58 4.13 0.04 7.62
C VAL A 58 5.08 -0.55 8.64
N GLU A 59 5.06 0.01 9.84
CA GLU A 59 5.76 -0.52 11.01
C GLU A 59 4.79 -0.72 12.17
N GLY A 60 4.62 -1.98 12.60
CA GLY A 60 3.77 -2.34 13.73
C GLY A 60 4.56 -2.35 15.03
N VAL A 61 4.00 -1.76 16.09
CA VAL A 61 4.48 -1.88 17.46
C VAL A 61 3.72 -3.00 18.16
N ARG A 62 4.42 -3.96 18.75
CA ARG A 62 3.81 -5.02 19.56
C ARG A 62 3.40 -4.45 20.92
N LYS A 63 2.11 -4.54 21.24
CA LYS A 63 1.56 -4.29 22.59
C LYS A 63 1.29 -5.60 23.30
#